data_AF-A0A6G8S1S7-F1
#
_entry.id   AF-A0A6G8S1S7-F1
#
_cell.length_a   1.000
_cell.length_b   1.000
_cell.length_c   1.000
_cell.angle_alpha   90.00
_cell.angle_beta   90.00
_cell.angle_gamma   90.00
#
_symmetry.space_group_name_H-M   'P 1'
#
loop_
_entity.id
_entity.type
_entity.pdbx_description
1 polymer ?
#
loop_
_entity_poly.entity_id
_entity_poly.type
_entity_poly.pdbx_seq_one_letter_code
_entity_poly.pdbx_strand_id
1 'polypeptide(L)'
;MSAITPYDWAVIAFVIGVTFLCVFMLTVPLLLGGKSWGRAKQEQFESGVVGAGGARIRLSAKFYLVAIFFVVFDIEALYLYAWSTSVREVGWFGFTTVIIFVVDLLIALIYAVKVGALNWAPSDKRKAAGRTLKMGSPNMDLAEITRFNSIEELVMDPTGTIPAQSSGRVKPKTPTASSDKE
;
A
#
# COMPACT_ATOMS: atom_id res chain seq x y z
N MET A 1 52.35 10.03 0.11
CA MET A 1 51.54 9.37 -0.94
C MET A 1 51.01 8.09 -0.34
N SER A 2 49.79 8.10 0.18
CA SER A 2 49.13 6.90 0.72
C SER A 2 48.93 5.91 -0.42
N ALA A 3 49.55 4.73 -0.31
CA ALA A 3 49.39 3.66 -1.28
C ALA A 3 47.93 3.20 -1.28
N ILE A 4 47.33 3.12 -2.47
CA ILE A 4 46.01 2.53 -2.66
C ILE A 4 46.10 1.07 -2.26
N THR A 5 45.27 0.67 -1.32
CA THR A 5 45.24 -0.69 -0.80
C THR A 5 44.32 -1.58 -1.64
N PRO A 6 44.38 -2.93 -1.49
CA PRO A 6 43.48 -3.83 -2.20
C PRO A 6 41.99 -3.59 -1.92
N TYR A 7 41.63 -3.11 -0.72
CA TYR A 7 40.24 -2.79 -0.39
C TYR A 7 39.74 -1.55 -1.16
N ASP A 8 40.61 -0.55 -1.33
CA ASP A 8 40.29 0.64 -2.13
C ASP A 8 40.00 0.25 -3.59
N TRP A 9 40.79 -0.68 -4.14
CA TRP A 9 40.58 -1.18 -5.50
C TRP A 9 39.25 -1.94 -5.66
N ALA A 10 38.89 -2.77 -4.66
CA ALA A 10 37.62 -3.48 -4.66
C ALA A 10 36.43 -2.52 -4.64
N VAL A 11 36.49 -1.47 -3.81
CA VAL A 11 35.44 -0.43 -3.74
C VAL A 11 35.34 0.33 -5.06
N ILE A 12 36.47 0.75 -5.63
CA ILE A 12 36.50 1.46 -6.92
C ILE A 12 35.91 0.59 -8.03
N ALA A 13 36.32 -0.68 -8.13
CA ALA A 13 35.80 -1.61 -9.11
C ALA A 13 34.28 -1.84 -8.95
N PHE A 14 33.81 -1.97 -7.71
CA PHE A 14 32.38 -2.12 -7.42
C PHE A 14 31.58 -0.89 -7.86
N VAL A 15 32.01 0.32 -7.48
CA VAL A 15 31.30 1.56 -7.83
C VAL A 15 31.28 1.78 -9.35
N ILE A 16 32.41 1.56 -10.03
CA ILE A 16 32.48 1.67 -11.49
C ILE A 16 31.57 0.64 -12.14
N GLY A 17 31.61 -0.62 -11.67
CA GLY A 17 30.79 -1.71 -12.20
C GLY A 17 29.29 -1.43 -12.08
N VAL A 18 28.82 -1.02 -10.89
CA VAL A 18 27.40 -0.70 -10.65
C VAL A 18 26.97 0.50 -11.48
N THR A 19 27.78 1.57 -11.50
CA THR A 19 27.46 2.78 -12.27
C THR A 19 27.38 2.48 -13.77
N PHE A 20 28.37 1.76 -14.31
CA PHE A 20 28.39 1.35 -15.70
C PHE A 20 27.17 0.49 -16.05
N LEU A 21 26.85 -0.51 -15.21
CA LEU A 21 25.71 -1.39 -15.43
C LEU A 21 24.39 -0.61 -15.43
N CYS A 22 24.18 0.30 -14.46
CA CYS A 22 22.99 1.13 -14.38
C CYS A 22 22.86 2.04 -15.61
N VAL A 23 23.94 2.74 -15.99
CA VAL A 23 23.94 3.63 -17.16
C VAL A 23 23.66 2.83 -18.43
N PHE A 24 24.31 1.69 -18.61
CA PHE A 24 24.11 0.82 -19.76
C PHE A 24 22.66 0.32 -19.85
N MET A 25 22.12 -0.21 -18.75
CA MET A 25 20.75 -0.74 -18.67
C MET A 25 19.68 0.33 -18.87
N LEU A 26 19.93 1.58 -18.51
CA LEU A 26 19.00 2.68 -18.80
C LEU A 26 19.15 3.19 -20.24
N THR A 27 20.38 3.37 -20.71
CA THR A 27 20.68 4.04 -21.99
C THR A 27 20.39 3.17 -23.20
N VAL A 28 20.70 1.87 -23.16
CA VAL A 28 20.48 0.96 -24.29
C VAL A 28 18.99 0.85 -24.64
N PRO A 29 18.06 0.60 -23.71
CA PRO A 29 16.63 0.59 -24.01
C PRO A 29 16.08 1.97 -24.41
N LEU A 30 16.65 3.06 -23.91
CA LEU A 30 16.28 4.42 -24.32
C LEU A 30 16.67 4.72 -25.78
N LEU A 31 17.79 4.17 -26.26
CA LEU A 31 18.28 4.34 -27.63
C LEU A 31 17.60 3.37 -28.62
N LEU A 32 17.42 2.11 -28.23
CA LEU A 32 16.84 1.07 -29.09
C LEU A 32 15.30 1.06 -29.04
N GLY A 33 14.70 1.63 -27.99
CA GLY A 33 13.25 1.63 -27.77
C GLY A 33 12.51 2.67 -28.62
N GLY A 34 11.38 2.25 -29.20
CA GLY A 34 10.49 3.14 -29.95
C GLY A 34 9.84 4.21 -29.05
N LYS A 35 10.05 5.49 -29.39
CA LYS A 35 9.51 6.61 -28.61
C LYS A 35 8.10 6.98 -29.08
N SER A 36 7.07 6.38 -28.48
CA SER A 36 5.66 6.76 -28.71
C SER A 36 5.17 7.77 -27.66
N TRP A 37 4.65 8.90 -28.14
CA TRP A 37 4.02 9.94 -27.32
C TRP A 37 2.51 9.91 -27.54
N GLY A 38 1.76 9.69 -26.46
CA GLY A 38 0.30 9.69 -26.50
C GLY A 38 -0.24 10.08 -25.14
N ARG A 39 -1.25 10.96 -25.11
CA ARG A 39 -1.82 11.50 -23.86
C ARG A 39 -2.28 10.38 -22.91
N ALA A 40 -2.95 9.35 -23.45
CA ALA A 40 -3.40 8.18 -22.69
C ALA A 40 -2.27 7.33 -22.08
N LYS A 41 -1.04 7.38 -22.65
CA LYS A 41 0.12 6.64 -22.11
C LYS A 41 0.70 7.29 -20.85
N GLN A 42 0.42 8.58 -20.65
CA GLN A 42 0.90 9.39 -19.51
C GLN A 42 -0.16 9.51 -18.41
N GLU A 43 -1.34 8.94 -18.60
CA GLU A 43 -2.40 8.92 -17.58
C GLU A 43 -2.21 7.69 -16.66
N GLN A 44 -2.55 7.85 -15.37
CA GLN A 44 -2.54 6.73 -14.43
C GLN A 44 -3.46 5.61 -14.92
N PHE A 45 -2.96 4.37 -14.85
CA PHE A 45 -3.75 3.21 -15.25
C PHE A 45 -4.82 2.88 -14.19
N GLU A 46 -6.08 3.11 -14.52
CA GLU A 46 -7.25 2.69 -13.72
C GLU A 46 -8.28 1.94 -14.59
N SER A 47 -7.82 1.04 -15.47
CA SER A 47 -8.69 0.24 -16.36
C SER A 47 -9.68 1.07 -17.20
N GLY A 48 -9.26 2.24 -17.67
CA GLY A 48 -10.08 3.15 -18.48
C GLY A 48 -10.98 4.10 -17.67
N VAL A 49 -10.91 4.06 -16.34
CA VAL A 49 -11.54 5.06 -15.47
C VAL A 49 -10.61 6.26 -15.35
N VAL A 50 -11.18 7.47 -15.42
CA VAL A 50 -10.43 8.70 -15.17
C VAL A 50 -10.08 8.76 -13.69
N GLY A 51 -8.78 8.80 -13.38
CA GLY A 51 -8.25 8.88 -12.02
C GLY A 51 -9.00 9.88 -11.16
N ALA A 52 -9.77 9.39 -10.19
CA ALA A 52 -10.60 10.21 -9.33
C ALA A 52 -9.90 10.48 -8.00
N GLY A 53 -9.38 11.70 -7.84
CA GLY A 53 -8.82 12.20 -6.59
C GLY A 53 -7.29 12.19 -6.54
N GLY A 54 -6.73 12.98 -5.62
CA GLY A 54 -5.28 13.03 -5.44
C GLY A 54 -4.75 11.78 -4.74
N ALA A 55 -3.52 11.38 -5.05
CA ALA A 55 -2.77 10.31 -4.38
C ALA A 55 -2.46 10.57 -2.88
N ARG A 56 -3.07 11.61 -2.29
CA ARG A 56 -2.97 11.95 -0.85
C ARG A 56 -3.97 11.13 -0.03
N ILE A 57 -3.84 9.81 -0.10
CA ILE A 57 -4.45 8.94 0.90
C ILE A 57 -3.57 8.94 2.15
N ARG A 58 -4.19 9.04 3.33
CA ARG A 58 -3.47 8.83 4.59
C ARG A 58 -3.15 7.34 4.68
N LEU A 59 -1.95 6.97 4.22
CA LEU A 59 -1.40 5.64 4.43
C LEU A 59 -1.42 5.36 5.94
N SER A 60 -1.80 4.13 6.31
CA SER A 60 -2.05 3.82 7.71
C SER A 60 -0.78 4.05 8.55
N ALA A 61 -0.93 4.68 9.72
CA ALA A 61 0.18 4.93 10.65
C ALA A 61 0.87 3.64 11.16
N LYS A 62 0.33 2.46 10.84
CA LYS A 62 0.90 1.16 11.21
C LYS A 62 2.26 0.90 10.57
N PHE A 63 2.51 1.41 9.35
CA PHE A 63 3.83 1.28 8.70
C PHE A 63 4.91 2.06 9.44
N TYR A 64 4.55 3.19 10.04
CA TYR A 64 5.48 3.99 10.83
C TYR A 64 5.92 3.27 12.11
N LEU A 65 5.00 2.59 12.80
CA LEU A 65 5.32 1.83 14.02
C LEU A 65 6.30 0.68 13.73
N VAL A 66 6.13 -0.02 12.61
CA VAL A 66 7.08 -1.07 12.20
C VAL A 66 8.45 -0.46 11.83
N ALA A 67 8.46 0.67 11.12
CA ALA A 67 9.71 1.33 10.73
C ALA A 67 10.52 1.82 11.93
N ILE A 68 9.89 2.49 12.90
CA ILE A 68 10.61 2.97 14.09
C ILE A 68 11.10 1.82 14.97
N PHE A 69 10.32 0.74 15.09
CA PHE A 69 10.77 -0.48 15.79
C PHE A 69 11.96 -1.13 15.10
N PHE A 70 11.95 -1.20 13.76
CA PHE A 70 13.08 -1.72 12.98
C PHE A 70 14.36 -0.90 13.22
N VAL A 71 14.26 0.43 13.22
CA VAL A 71 15.43 1.30 13.48
C VAL A 71 16.01 1.07 14.87
N VAL A 72 15.16 0.96 15.90
CA VAL A 72 15.61 0.66 17.26
C VAL A 72 16.29 -0.71 17.31
N PHE A 73 15.64 -1.75 16.77
CA PHE A 73 16.20 -3.10 16.75
C PHE A 73 17.53 -3.20 15.98
N ASP A 74 17.68 -2.44 14.89
CA ASP A 74 18.92 -2.39 14.09
C ASP A 74 20.09 -1.74 14.86
N ILE A 75 19.82 -0.67 15.61
CA ILE A 75 20.80 -0.06 16.51
C ILE A 75 21.23 -1.04 17.61
N GLU A 76 20.30 -1.83 18.13
CA GLU A 76 20.59 -2.82 19.16
C GLU A 76 21.44 -3.97 18.61
N ALA A 77 21.20 -4.39 17.36
CA ALA A 77 22.05 -5.34 16.66
C ALA A 77 23.47 -4.81 16.45
N LEU A 78 23.64 -3.51 16.18
CA LEU A 78 24.96 -2.87 16.11
C LEU A 78 25.70 -2.97 17.45
N TYR A 79 25.03 -2.77 18.58
CA TYR A 79 25.65 -2.92 19.90
C TYR A 79 26.09 -4.37 20.17
N LEU A 80 25.27 -5.35 19.79
CA LEU A 80 25.64 -6.77 19.86
C LEU A 80 26.85 -7.09 18.98
N TYR A 81 26.91 -6.53 17.78
CA TYR A 81 28.06 -6.69 16.89
C TYR A 81 29.34 -6.10 17.49
N ALA A 82 29.27 -4.87 18.03
CA ALA A 82 30.42 -4.23 18.67
C ALA A 82 30.95 -5.08 19.83
N TRP A 83 30.07 -5.57 20.69
CA TRP A 83 30.45 -6.50 21.76
C TRP A 83 31.03 -7.82 21.21
N SER A 84 30.46 -8.36 20.13
CA SER A 84 30.91 -9.61 19.51
C SER A 84 32.37 -9.56 19.04
N THR A 85 32.93 -8.38 18.77
CA THR A 85 34.34 -8.24 18.38
C THR A 85 35.33 -8.42 19.53
N SER A 86 34.89 -8.27 20.79
CA SER A 86 35.77 -8.25 21.98
C SER A 86 35.26 -9.10 23.15
N VAL A 87 34.56 -10.20 22.86
CA VAL A 87 33.90 -11.04 23.87
C VAL A 87 34.87 -11.56 24.93
N ARG A 88 36.12 -11.86 24.56
CA ARG A 88 37.11 -12.43 25.50
C ARG A 88 37.65 -11.39 26.46
N GLU A 89 37.78 -10.15 26.01
CA GLU A 89 38.36 -9.03 26.74
C GLU A 89 37.39 -8.50 27.80
N VAL A 90 36.08 -8.47 27.51
CA VAL A 90 35.06 -8.01 28.47
C VAL A 90 34.66 -9.11 29.49
N GLY A 91 34.88 -10.38 29.14
CA GLY A 91 34.66 -11.52 30.04
C GLY A 91 33.22 -11.64 30.57
N TRP A 92 33.08 -12.20 31.77
CA TRP A 92 31.78 -12.51 32.38
C TRP A 92 30.89 -11.28 32.64
N PHE A 93 31.50 -10.13 32.93
CA PHE A 93 30.76 -8.89 33.15
C PHE A 93 30.10 -8.41 31.85
N GLY A 94 30.85 -8.40 30.75
CA GLY A 94 30.30 -8.08 29.42
C GLY A 94 29.21 -9.05 28.99
N PHE A 95 29.44 -10.36 29.21
CA PHE A 95 28.47 -11.39 28.90
C PHE A 95 27.13 -11.20 29.65
N THR A 96 27.18 -10.91 30.94
CA THR A 96 25.97 -10.65 31.76
C THR A 96 25.25 -9.41 31.27
N THR A 97 25.99 -8.36 30.91
CA THR A 97 25.43 -7.11 30.36
C THR A 97 24.68 -7.35 29.05
N VAL A 98 25.27 -8.14 28.14
CA VAL A 98 24.64 -8.50 26.87
C VAL A 98 23.42 -9.40 27.06
N ILE A 99 23.43 -10.32 28.03
CA ILE A 99 22.24 -11.10 28.35
C ILE A 99 21.07 -10.21 28.77
N ILE A 100 21.31 -9.25 29.67
CA ILE A 100 20.27 -8.31 30.12
C ILE A 100 19.75 -7.50 28.94
N PHE A 101 20.65 -7.00 28.10
CA PHE A 101 20.32 -6.26 26.88
C PHE A 101 19.44 -7.06 25.91
N VAL A 102 19.75 -8.34 25.68
CA VAL A 102 18.94 -9.22 24.83
C VAL A 102 17.57 -9.51 25.46
N VAL A 103 17.49 -9.62 26.79
CA VAL A 103 16.22 -9.77 27.49
C VAL A 103 15.34 -8.52 27.34
N ASP A 104 15.93 -7.32 27.44
CA ASP A 104 15.22 -6.06 27.21
C ASP A 104 14.66 -5.97 25.78
N LEU A 105 15.43 -6.39 24.77
CA LEU A 105 14.95 -6.55 23.39
C LEU A 105 13.74 -7.48 23.29
N LEU A 106 13.80 -8.62 23.96
CA LEU A 106 12.71 -9.61 23.97
C LEU A 106 11.44 -9.02 24.60
N ILE A 107 11.58 -8.31 25.72
CA ILE A 107 10.47 -7.63 26.40
C ILE A 107 9.84 -6.57 25.50
N ALA A 108 10.65 -5.74 24.85
CA ALA A 108 10.19 -4.71 23.93
C ALA A 108 9.42 -5.32 22.73
N LEU A 109 9.94 -6.41 22.16
CA LEU A 109 9.29 -7.13 21.06
C LEU A 109 7.95 -7.73 21.49
N ILE A 110 7.90 -8.44 22.62
CA ILE A 110 6.67 -9.04 23.15
C ILE A 110 5.63 -7.95 23.42
N TYR A 111 6.04 -6.83 24.01
CA TYR A 111 5.16 -5.69 24.25
C TYR A 111 4.59 -5.11 22.94
N ALA A 112 5.43 -4.89 21.93
CA ALA A 112 4.98 -4.37 20.63
C ALA A 112 3.97 -5.30 19.93
N VAL A 113 4.19 -6.62 20.01
CA VAL A 113 3.26 -7.63 19.49
C VAL A 113 1.93 -7.59 20.25
N LYS A 114 1.97 -7.49 21.59
CA LYS A 114 0.77 -7.42 22.44
C LYS A 114 -0.06 -6.15 22.20
N VAL A 115 0.59 -5.01 21.93
CA VAL A 115 -0.09 -3.75 21.58
C VAL A 115 -0.75 -3.83 20.19
N GLY A 116 -0.42 -4.84 19.38
CA GLY A 116 -0.97 -4.99 18.05
C GLY A 116 -0.37 -4.01 17.04
N ALA A 117 0.82 -3.46 17.34
CA ALA A 117 1.59 -2.65 16.38
C ALA A 117 1.90 -3.44 15.09
N LEU A 118 1.92 -4.77 15.19
CA LEU A 118 2.18 -5.71 14.10
C LEU A 118 0.90 -6.28 13.43
N ASN A 119 -0.29 -5.81 13.81
CA ASN A 119 -1.53 -6.31 13.20
C ASN A 119 -1.77 -5.66 11.82
N TRP A 120 -1.49 -6.44 10.77
CA TRP A 120 -1.63 -6.03 9.37
C TRP A 120 -3.01 -6.28 8.76
N ALA A 121 -3.87 -7.05 9.43
CA ALA A 121 -5.23 -7.25 8.95
C ALA A 121 -6.06 -5.98 9.18
N PRO A 122 -6.71 -5.41 8.14
CA PRO A 122 -7.80 -4.49 8.36
C PRO A 122 -8.89 -5.28 9.10
N SER A 123 -9.02 -5.09 10.40
CA SER A 123 -10.29 -5.37 11.06
C SER A 123 -11.26 -4.35 10.48
N ASP A 124 -11.89 -4.74 9.37
CA ASP A 124 -12.93 -3.97 8.72
C ASP A 124 -14.12 -3.99 9.66
N LYS A 125 -14.08 -3.16 10.72
CA LYS A 125 -15.15 -3.05 11.72
C LYS A 125 -16.49 -2.69 11.07
N ARG A 126 -16.49 -2.25 9.81
CA ARG A 126 -17.69 -2.05 8.99
C ARG A 126 -18.44 -3.35 8.66
N LYS A 127 -17.80 -4.51 8.60
CA LYS A 127 -18.51 -5.79 8.35
C LYS A 127 -19.38 -6.25 9.53
N ALA A 128 -19.16 -5.72 10.73
CA ALA A 128 -20.02 -5.97 11.89
C ALA A 128 -21.32 -5.14 11.88
N ALA A 129 -21.36 -4.05 11.11
CA ALA A 129 -22.60 -3.31 10.86
C ALA A 129 -23.35 -4.03 9.74
N GLY A 130 -24.25 -4.95 10.11
CA GLY A 130 -25.08 -5.73 9.19
C GLY A 130 -25.73 -4.86 8.14
N ARG A 131 -25.10 -4.78 6.97
CA ARG A 131 -25.64 -4.08 5.81
C ARG A 131 -26.54 -5.09 5.13
N THR A 132 -27.82 -5.09 5.50
CA THR A 132 -28.86 -5.85 4.79
C THR A 132 -28.89 -5.32 3.36
N LEU A 133 -28.23 -6.02 2.45
CA LEU A 133 -28.38 -5.75 1.03
C LEU A 133 -29.85 -6.03 0.72
N LYS A 134 -30.61 -4.99 0.39
CA LYS A 134 -31.92 -5.13 -0.23
C LYS A 134 -31.70 -5.74 -1.61
N MET A 135 -31.55 -7.05 -1.67
CA MET A 135 -31.67 -7.77 -2.93
C MET A 135 -33.13 -7.64 -3.37
N GLY A 136 -33.35 -7.49 -4.68
CA GLY A 136 -34.62 -7.09 -5.29
C GLY A 136 -35.89 -7.75 -4.72
N SER A 137 -37.00 -7.03 -4.84
CA SER A 137 -38.33 -7.49 -4.40
C SER A 137 -38.66 -8.89 -4.97
N PRO A 138 -39.30 -9.79 -4.20
CA PRO A 138 -39.66 -11.14 -4.67
C PRO A 138 -40.53 -11.19 -5.94
N ASN A 139 -41.13 -10.07 -6.35
CA ASN A 139 -41.97 -9.93 -7.55
C ASN A 139 -41.27 -9.20 -8.72
N MET A 140 -39.92 -9.16 -8.73
CA MET A 140 -39.18 -8.49 -9.80
C MET A 140 -39.24 -9.30 -11.11
N ASP A 141 -39.84 -8.72 -12.15
CA ASP A 141 -39.88 -9.30 -13.48
C ASP A 141 -38.57 -8.98 -14.23
N LEU A 142 -37.90 -10.02 -14.72
CA LEU A 142 -36.65 -9.90 -15.48
C LEU A 142 -36.82 -9.09 -16.77
N ALA A 143 -38.03 -9.06 -17.34
CA ALA A 143 -38.33 -8.27 -18.53
C ALA A 143 -38.24 -6.76 -18.27
N GLU A 144 -38.56 -6.31 -17.05
CA GLU A 144 -38.50 -4.91 -16.64
C GLU A 144 -37.05 -4.39 -16.59
N ILE A 145 -36.09 -5.24 -16.21
CA ILE A 145 -34.65 -4.92 -16.21
C ILE A 145 -34.16 -4.63 -17.63
N THR A 146 -34.75 -5.21 -18.67
CA THR A 146 -34.29 -4.99 -20.06
C THR A 146 -35.01 -3.83 -20.77
N ARG A 147 -36.08 -3.29 -20.16
CA ARG A 147 -36.90 -2.22 -20.73
C ARG A 147 -36.30 -0.87 -20.32
N PHE A 148 -35.29 -0.41 -21.04
CA PHE A 148 -34.72 0.92 -20.84
C PHE A 148 -35.26 1.91 -21.87
N ASN A 149 -35.84 3.02 -21.40
CA ASN A 149 -36.37 4.08 -22.25
C ASN A 149 -35.35 5.24 -22.44
N SER A 150 -34.34 5.35 -21.57
CA SER A 150 -33.25 6.34 -21.70
C SER A 150 -31.93 5.92 -21.01
N ILE A 151 -30.81 6.55 -21.39
CA ILE A 151 -29.46 6.19 -20.90
C ILE A 151 -29.31 6.46 -19.39
N GLU A 152 -30.08 7.40 -18.84
CA GLU A 152 -30.10 7.73 -17.42
C GLU A 152 -30.65 6.57 -16.56
N GLU A 153 -31.47 5.71 -17.15
CA GLU A 153 -32.06 4.54 -16.49
C GLU A 153 -31.02 3.42 -16.29
N LEU A 154 -30.00 3.35 -17.15
CA LEU A 154 -28.86 2.42 -17.02
C LEU A 154 -27.93 2.76 -15.84
N VAL A 155 -28.03 3.98 -15.31
CA VAL A 155 -27.22 4.45 -14.19
C VAL A 155 -27.91 4.16 -12.85
N MET A 156 -29.21 3.87 -12.85
CA MET A 156 -29.97 3.49 -11.66
C MET A 156 -29.87 1.98 -11.42
N ASP A 157 -29.47 1.60 -10.21
CA ASP A 157 -29.55 0.19 -9.77
C ASP A 157 -31.04 -0.24 -9.74
N PRO A 158 -31.42 -1.51 -10.05
CA PRO A 158 -32.77 -2.05 -9.84
C PRO A 158 -33.38 -1.79 -8.43
N THR A 159 -32.60 -1.39 -7.45
CA THR A 159 -33.07 -0.87 -6.15
C THR A 159 -33.54 0.59 -6.17
N GLY A 160 -33.53 1.25 -7.33
CA GLY A 160 -33.89 2.67 -7.53
C GLY A 160 -32.83 3.65 -7.04
N THR A 161 -31.61 3.19 -6.77
CA THR A 161 -30.54 3.99 -6.18
C THR A 161 -29.51 4.40 -7.20
N ILE A 162 -29.25 5.70 -7.29
CA ILE A 162 -28.13 6.24 -8.06
C ILE A 162 -26.83 5.89 -7.30
N PRO A 163 -25.82 5.26 -7.93
CA PRO A 163 -24.54 5.04 -7.28
C PRO A 163 -23.95 6.38 -6.85
N ALA A 164 -23.32 6.42 -5.67
CA ALA A 164 -22.84 7.66 -5.05
C ALA A 164 -21.95 8.51 -5.99
N GLN A 165 -21.26 7.86 -6.93
CA GLN A 165 -20.40 8.47 -7.93
C GLN A 165 -21.13 9.27 -9.01
N SER A 166 -22.41 8.97 -9.30
CA SER A 166 -23.23 9.70 -10.28
C SER A 166 -24.33 10.57 -9.67
N SER A 167 -24.51 10.52 -8.33
CA SER A 167 -25.54 11.30 -7.62
C SER A 167 -25.46 12.83 -7.82
N GLY A 168 -24.28 13.36 -8.13
CA GLY A 168 -24.07 14.79 -8.43
C GLY A 168 -24.33 15.18 -9.89
N ARG A 169 -24.50 14.20 -10.79
CA ARG A 169 -24.62 14.41 -12.25
C ARG A 169 -26.04 14.16 -12.76
N VAL A 170 -26.86 13.45 -11.99
CA VAL A 170 -28.21 13.02 -12.38
C VAL A 170 -29.24 13.74 -11.50
N LYS A 171 -30.16 14.51 -12.10
CA LYS A 171 -31.28 15.11 -11.37
C LYS A 171 -32.29 14.01 -11.02
N PRO A 172 -32.72 13.86 -9.75
CA PRO A 172 -33.74 12.90 -9.40
C PRO A 172 -35.05 13.27 -10.10
N LYS A 173 -35.61 12.34 -10.87
CA LYS A 173 -36.96 12.49 -11.44
C LYS A 173 -37.95 12.20 -10.32
N THR A 174 -38.72 13.20 -9.90
CA THR A 174 -39.86 13.03 -8.98
C THR A 174 -40.79 11.95 -9.57
N PRO A 175 -41.24 10.96 -8.77
CA PRO A 175 -42.16 9.96 -9.28
C PRO A 175 -43.47 10.66 -9.63
N THR A 176 -43.75 10.81 -10.92
CA THR A 176 -45.10 11.07 -11.39
C THR A 176 -45.92 9.85 -10.99
N ALA A 177 -46.83 10.03 -10.04
CA ALA A 177 -47.83 9.03 -9.71
C ALA A 177 -48.54 8.64 -11.02
N SER A 178 -48.41 7.37 -11.42
CA SER A 178 -49.25 6.80 -12.45
C SER A 178 -50.69 6.91 -11.93
N SER A 179 -51.45 7.80 -12.58
CA SER A 179 -52.90 7.83 -12.47
C SER A 179 -53.43 6.58 -13.17
N ASP A 180 -53.37 5.45 -12.48
CA ASP A 180 -54.26 4.34 -12.76
C ASP A 180 -55.63 4.72 -12.19
N LYS A 181 -56.46 5.29 -13.05
CA LYS A 181 -57.91 5.28 -12.90
C LYS A 181 -58.50 4.80 -14.22
N GLU A 182 -59.39 3.83 -14.10
CA GLU A 182 -60.43 3.46 -15.06
C GLU A 182 -61.08 4.69 -15.73
#